data_AF-A0A645E6D1-F1
#
_entry.id   AF-A0A645E6D1-F1
#
_cell.length_a   1.000
_cell.length_b   1.000
_cell.length_c   1.000
_cell.angle_alpha   90.00
_cell.angle_beta   90.00
_cell.angle_gamma   90.00
#
_symmetry.space_group_name_H-M   'P 1'
#
loop_
_entity.id
_entity.type
_entity.pdbx_description
1 polymer ?
#
loop_
_entity_poly.entity_id
_entity_poly.type
_entity_poly.pdbx_seq_one_letter_code
_entity_poly.pdbx_strand_id
1 'polypeptide(L)'
;MRRKLRISDWCGLGAVLAVTLFYLFLTDEYGGASYGFRYLIPVIPVLWLVISRWILTWKPAVWKSALLAVLLLWGAVTALVGAYCPFCVANEGYRTPERHFSRIIRSPFLGNLLVMSFERDPEGEMTRRLIDSIGNDEACFRHLYISGLHMRNPELVGRLLQSSLAKRLGVTP
;
A
#
# COMPACT_ATOMS: atom_id res chain seq x y z
N MET A 1 -31.10 7.12 22.35
CA MET A 1 -30.24 6.72 23.50
C MET A 1 -28.77 6.78 23.09
N ARG A 2 -27.95 7.65 23.71
CA ARG A 2 -26.47 7.62 23.53
C ARG A 2 -25.92 6.43 24.31
N ARG A 3 -25.61 5.33 23.64
CA ARG A 3 -24.94 4.20 24.29
C ARG A 3 -23.46 4.55 24.44
N LYS A 4 -23.00 4.79 25.67
CA LYS A 4 -21.57 5.00 25.97
C LYS A 4 -20.80 3.74 25.56
N LEU A 5 -19.62 3.92 24.95
CA LEU A 5 -18.69 2.82 24.65
C LEU A 5 -18.37 2.08 25.95
N ARG A 6 -18.44 0.74 25.90
CA ARG A 6 -18.10 -0.12 27.04
C ARG A 6 -16.58 -0.18 27.19
N ILE A 7 -16.11 -0.59 28.37
CA ILE A 7 -14.67 -0.80 28.63
C ILE A 7 -14.05 -1.73 27.58
N SER A 8 -14.78 -2.78 27.16
CA SER A 8 -14.38 -3.67 26.08
C SER A 8 -14.14 -2.97 24.73
N ASP A 9 -14.95 -1.96 24.41
CA ASP A 9 -14.83 -1.20 23.16
C ASP A 9 -13.57 -0.32 23.20
N TRP A 10 -13.27 0.27 24.36
CA TRP A 10 -12.05 1.05 24.59
C TRP A 10 -10.79 0.19 24.55
N CYS A 11 -10.81 -0.99 25.16
CA CYS A 11 -9.72 -1.95 25.07
C CYS A 11 -9.47 -2.39 23.61
N GLY A 12 -10.54 -2.62 22.85
CA GLY A 12 -10.43 -2.94 21.42
C GLY A 12 -9.82 -1.81 20.59
N LEU A 13 -10.27 -0.56 20.80
CA LEU A 13 -9.71 0.61 20.12
C LEU A 13 -8.24 0.84 20.49
N GLY A 14 -7.88 0.66 21.77
CA GLY A 14 -6.50 0.78 22.25
C GLY A 14 -5.57 -0.26 21.63
N ALA A 15 -6.01 -1.53 21.56
CA ALA A 15 -5.26 -2.60 20.91
C ALA A 15 -5.03 -2.29 19.42
N VAL A 16 -6.03 -1.74 18.74
CA VAL A 16 -5.91 -1.40 17.32
C VAL A 16 -4.97 -0.24 17.09
N LEU A 17 -5.09 0.81 17.90
CA LEU A 17 -4.18 1.95 17.81
C LEU A 17 -2.74 1.47 18.00
N ALA A 18 -2.49 0.63 19.01
CA ALA A 18 -1.16 0.07 19.26
C ALA A 18 -0.64 -0.75 18.07
N VAL A 19 -1.45 -1.63 17.49
CA VAL A 19 -1.03 -2.40 16.31
C VAL A 19 -0.84 -1.51 15.09
N THR A 20 -1.69 -0.51 14.86
CA THR A 20 -1.56 0.43 13.74
C THR A 20 -0.25 1.22 13.84
N LEU A 21 0.06 1.76 15.03
CA LEU A 21 1.32 2.46 15.28
C LEU A 21 2.52 1.54 15.13
N PHE A 22 2.43 0.29 15.59
CA PHE A 22 3.47 -0.72 15.37
C PHE A 22 3.74 -0.93 13.87
N TYR A 23 2.71 -1.10 13.03
CA TYR A 23 2.90 -1.27 11.58
C TYR A 23 3.42 -0.02 10.87
N LEU A 24 3.01 1.17 11.33
CA LEU A 24 3.46 2.43 10.75
C LEU A 24 4.91 2.77 11.10
N PHE A 25 5.37 2.43 12.31
CA PHE A 25 6.67 2.91 12.81
C PHE A 25 7.73 1.82 12.98
N LEU A 26 7.35 0.55 13.10
CA LEU A 26 8.28 -0.54 13.41
C LEU A 26 8.42 -1.56 12.27
N THR A 27 7.42 -1.73 11.42
CA THR A 27 7.50 -2.69 10.30
C THR A 27 7.68 -2.04 8.94
N ASP A 28 7.29 -0.78 8.74
CA ASP A 28 7.21 -0.11 7.43
C ASP A 28 6.28 -0.85 6.42
N GLU A 29 5.44 -1.79 6.88
CA GLU A 29 4.60 -2.66 6.03
C GLU A 29 3.14 -2.16 5.86
N TYR A 30 2.89 -0.90 6.22
CA TYR A 30 1.55 -0.32 6.10
C TYR A 30 1.19 -0.06 4.63
N GLY A 31 0.12 -0.68 4.14
CA GLY A 31 -0.50 -0.31 2.85
C GLY A 31 -0.27 -1.27 1.68
N GLY A 32 0.41 -2.40 1.86
CA GLY A 32 0.47 -3.41 0.79
C GLY A 32 1.68 -4.32 0.89
N ALA A 33 1.73 -5.28 -0.03
CA ALA A 33 2.42 -6.55 0.10
C ALA A 33 1.81 -7.43 1.20
N SER A 34 1.40 -8.64 0.81
CA SER A 34 0.56 -9.62 1.54
C SER A 34 0.96 -9.92 2.98
N TYR A 35 2.11 -9.42 3.45
CA TYR A 35 2.64 -9.69 4.76
C TYR A 35 2.15 -8.69 5.83
N GLY A 36 1.91 -7.40 5.53
CA GLY A 36 1.57 -6.43 6.58
C GLY A 36 0.16 -6.61 7.19
N PHE A 37 -0.89 -6.41 6.39
CA PHE A 37 -2.27 -6.42 6.90
C PHE A 37 -2.87 -7.81 7.14
N ARG A 38 -2.26 -8.89 6.62
CA ARG A 38 -2.77 -10.25 6.89
C ARG A 38 -2.76 -10.60 8.39
N TYR A 39 -1.82 -10.05 9.14
CA TYR A 39 -1.74 -10.27 10.58
C TYR A 39 -2.82 -9.51 11.34
N LEU A 40 -3.45 -8.52 10.70
CA LEU A 40 -4.62 -7.80 11.20
C LEU A 40 -5.94 -8.48 10.83
N ILE A 41 -5.95 -9.53 10.01
CA ILE A 41 -7.18 -10.29 9.65
C ILE A 41 -8.03 -10.67 10.88
N PRO A 42 -7.46 -11.12 12.02
CA PRO A 42 -8.26 -11.43 13.21
C PRO A 42 -8.89 -10.19 13.88
N VAL A 43 -8.27 -9.02 13.72
CA VAL A 43 -8.64 -7.77 14.42
C VAL A 43 -9.59 -6.91 13.58
N ILE A 44 -9.51 -6.99 12.25
CA ILE A 44 -10.36 -6.23 11.31
C ILE A 44 -11.86 -6.42 11.58
N PRO A 45 -12.40 -7.65 11.80
CA PRO A 45 -13.82 -7.84 12.11
C PRO A 45 -14.26 -7.16 13.42
N VAL A 46 -13.41 -7.20 14.45
CA VAL A 46 -13.67 -6.56 15.75
C VAL A 46 -13.70 -5.04 15.58
N LEU A 47 -12.76 -4.50 14.82
CA LEU A 47 -12.73 -3.08 14.48
C LEU A 47 -13.98 -2.63 13.74
N TRP A 48 -14.35 -3.39 12.71
CA TRP A 48 -15.53 -3.11 11.93
C TRP A 48 -16.78 -3.08 12.82
N LEU A 49 -16.91 -4.05 13.73
CA LEU A 49 -18.02 -4.11 14.69
C LEU A 49 -18.08 -2.88 15.60
N VAL A 50 -16.95 -2.52 16.23
CA VAL A 50 -16.91 -1.39 17.18
C VAL A 50 -17.16 -0.06 16.47
N ILE A 51 -16.48 0.17 15.34
CA ILE A 51 -16.62 1.39 14.54
C ILE A 51 -18.05 1.52 14.00
N SER A 52 -18.63 0.43 13.46
CA SER A 52 -20.00 0.44 12.96
C SER A 52 -21.00 0.77 14.05
N ARG A 53 -20.88 0.16 15.24
CA ARG A 53 -21.75 0.47 16.38
C ARG A 53 -21.63 1.92 16.81
N TRP A 54 -20.42 2.47 16.84
CA TRP A 54 -20.18 3.86 17.19
C TRP A 54 -20.80 4.83 16.16
N ILE A 55 -20.58 4.59 14.86
CA ILE A 55 -21.18 5.36 13.76
C ILE A 55 -22.71 5.35 13.85
N LEU A 56 -23.32 4.19 14.12
CA LEU A 56 -24.77 4.06 14.27
C LEU A 56 -25.35 4.85 15.47
N THR A 57 -24.52 5.27 16.44
CA THR A 57 -24.97 6.17 17.51
C THR A 57 -24.99 7.65 17.12
N TRP A 58 -24.43 7.99 15.96
CA TRP A 58 -24.33 9.37 15.53
C TRP A 58 -25.71 9.92 15.16
N LYS A 59 -26.00 11.14 15.61
CA LYS A 59 -27.06 11.93 14.96
C LYS A 59 -26.65 12.16 13.50
N PRO A 60 -27.56 11.94 12.54
CA PRO A 60 -27.28 12.14 11.12
C PRO A 60 -26.87 13.60 10.89
N ALA A 61 -25.71 13.78 10.27
CA ALA A 61 -25.16 15.08 9.91
C ALA A 61 -24.31 14.92 8.66
N VAL A 62 -24.46 15.82 7.69
CA VAL A 62 -23.82 15.72 6.37
C VAL A 62 -22.30 15.59 6.48
N TRP A 63 -21.65 16.36 7.36
CA TRP A 63 -20.20 16.32 7.55
C TRP A 63 -19.69 14.97 8.06
N LYS A 64 -20.49 14.26 8.87
CA LYS A 64 -20.14 12.92 9.38
C LYS A 64 -20.22 11.88 8.28
N SER A 65 -21.27 11.96 7.46
CA SER A 65 -21.44 11.10 6.29
C SER A 65 -20.35 11.35 5.25
N ALA A 66 -19.99 12.61 5.01
CA ALA A 66 -18.90 12.98 4.12
C ALA A 66 -17.55 12.42 4.61
N LEU A 67 -17.23 12.59 5.90
CA LEU A 67 -16.03 12.00 6.49
C LEU A 67 -16.00 10.48 6.32
N LEU A 68 -17.11 9.80 6.61
CA LEU A 68 -17.21 8.35 6.44
C LEU A 68 -17.02 7.93 4.98
N ALA A 69 -17.64 8.65 4.04
CA ALA A 69 -17.50 8.38 2.61
C ALA A 69 -16.04 8.53 2.15
N VAL A 70 -15.33 9.57 2.62
CA VAL A 70 -13.90 9.78 2.31
C VAL A 70 -13.05 8.63 2.86
N LEU A 71 -13.29 8.21 4.10
CA LEU A 71 -12.54 7.10 4.72
C LEU A 71 -12.78 5.78 3.99
N LEU A 72 -14.02 5.49 3.61
CA LEU A 72 -14.37 4.29 2.84
C LEU A 72 -13.75 4.33 1.44
N LEU A 73 -13.78 5.48 0.78
CA LEU A 73 -13.17 5.67 -0.53
C LEU A 73 -11.64 5.47 -0.44
N TRP A 74 -11.00 6.03 0.59
CA TRP A 74 -9.58 5.81 0.83
C TRP A 74 -9.26 4.33 1.07
N GLY A 75 -10.08 3.64 1.87
CA GLY A 75 -9.97 2.19 2.08
C GLY A 75 -10.10 1.41 0.77
N ALA A 76 -11.05 1.77 -0.09
CA ALA A 76 -11.23 1.14 -1.39
C ALA A 76 -10.03 1.38 -2.33
N VAL A 77 -9.51 2.61 -2.38
CA VAL A 77 -8.35 2.98 -3.21
C VAL A 77 -7.10 2.23 -2.74
N THR A 78 -6.83 2.23 -1.44
CA THR A 78 -5.68 1.51 -0.86
C THR A 78 -5.78 0.00 -1.04
N ALA A 79 -6.98 -0.58 -0.93
CA ALA A 79 -7.21 -1.99 -1.23
C ALA A 79 -6.98 -2.30 -2.73
N LEU A 80 -7.46 -1.45 -3.62
CA LEU A 80 -7.27 -1.61 -5.08
C LEU A 80 -5.79 -1.58 -5.45
N VAL A 81 -5.05 -0.59 -4.95
CA VAL A 81 -3.60 -0.48 -5.18
C VAL A 81 -2.84 -1.63 -4.52
N GLY A 82 -3.18 -1.97 -3.29
CA GLY A 82 -2.56 -3.07 -2.55
C GLY A 82 -2.76 -4.44 -3.21
N ALA A 83 -3.91 -4.67 -3.84
CA ALA A 83 -4.23 -5.92 -4.54
C ALA A 83 -3.51 -6.10 -5.88
N TYR A 84 -2.89 -5.05 -6.43
CA TYR A 84 -2.34 -5.07 -7.78
C TYR A 84 -1.12 -5.99 -7.92
N CYS A 85 -0.10 -5.77 -7.09
CA CYS A 85 1.02 -6.69 -6.92
C CYS A 85 1.00 -7.14 -5.45
N PRO A 86 0.24 -8.21 -5.13
CA PRO A 86 -0.02 -8.55 -3.74
C PRO A 86 1.21 -9.18 -3.07
N PHE A 87 2.12 -9.82 -3.81
CA PHE A 87 3.31 -10.43 -3.20
C PHE A 87 4.38 -9.39 -2.91
N CYS A 88 5.00 -9.46 -1.72
CA CYS A 88 6.21 -8.68 -1.42
C CYS A 88 7.23 -8.95 -2.54
N VAL A 89 7.51 -7.92 -3.32
CA VAL A 89 8.50 -7.96 -4.41
C VAL A 89 9.91 -8.20 -3.83
N ALA A 90 10.06 -8.06 -2.50
CA ALA A 90 11.32 -8.19 -1.78
C ALA A 90 11.10 -8.57 -0.30
N ASN A 91 12.08 -9.26 0.27
CA ASN A 91 12.16 -9.75 1.66
C ASN A 91 11.53 -8.82 2.73
N GLU A 92 10.89 -9.45 3.72
CA GLU A 92 10.35 -8.83 4.95
C GLU A 92 11.35 -7.82 5.55
N GLY A 93 11.05 -6.52 5.38
CA GLY A 93 11.75 -5.35 5.91
C GLY A 93 13.18 -5.57 6.40
N TYR A 94 13.33 -5.84 7.71
CA TYR A 94 14.60 -5.93 8.44
C TYR A 94 15.62 -6.93 7.89
N ARG A 95 15.18 -7.95 7.13
CA ARG A 95 16.06 -8.96 6.51
C ARG A 95 16.49 -8.61 5.08
N THR A 96 16.14 -7.42 4.61
CA THR A 96 16.52 -6.94 3.29
C THR A 96 18.03 -6.67 3.21
N PRO A 97 18.76 -7.27 2.25
CA PRO A 97 20.19 -7.01 2.04
C PRO A 97 20.50 -5.52 1.84
N GLU A 98 21.70 -5.08 2.24
CA GLU A 98 22.05 -3.64 2.32
C GLU A 98 21.93 -2.86 1.00
N ARG A 99 21.90 -3.54 -0.15
CA ARG A 99 21.81 -2.94 -1.50
C ARG A 99 20.52 -3.30 -2.26
N HIS A 100 19.53 -3.87 -1.59
CA HIS A 100 18.29 -4.26 -2.25
C HIS A 100 17.37 -3.05 -2.46
N PHE A 101 16.68 -2.99 -3.60
CA PHE A 101 15.80 -1.86 -3.97
C PHE A 101 14.67 -1.60 -2.96
N SER A 102 14.26 -2.61 -2.20
CA SER A 102 13.22 -2.46 -1.16
C SER A 102 13.67 -1.68 0.08
N ARG A 103 14.96 -1.38 0.26
CA ARG A 103 15.39 -0.39 1.26
C ARG A 103 15.06 1.04 0.85
N ILE A 104 14.87 1.27 -0.45
CA ILE A 104 14.55 2.56 -1.06
C ILE A 104 13.02 2.67 -1.24
N ILE A 105 12.42 1.71 -1.95
CA ILE A 105 10.96 1.63 -2.12
C ILE A 105 10.38 0.86 -0.94
N ARG A 106 10.24 1.55 0.19
CA ARG A 106 9.69 0.97 1.42
C ARG A 106 8.18 0.92 1.44
N SER A 107 7.53 1.96 0.90
CA SER A 107 6.07 2.04 0.88
C SER A 107 5.51 1.08 -0.18
N PRO A 108 4.75 0.06 0.24
CA PRO A 108 4.18 -0.89 -0.70
C PRO A 108 3.05 -0.28 -1.54
N PHE A 109 2.32 0.69 -0.96
CA PHE A 109 1.34 1.48 -1.71
C PHE A 109 2.01 2.24 -2.85
N LEU A 110 3.11 2.96 -2.58
CA LEU A 110 3.87 3.68 -3.59
C LEU A 110 4.44 2.74 -4.65
N GLY A 111 5.02 1.62 -4.21
CA GLY A 111 5.55 0.59 -5.09
C GLY A 111 4.50 0.01 -6.04
N ASN A 112 3.31 -0.33 -5.54
CA ASN A 112 2.23 -0.83 -6.38
C ASN A 112 1.66 0.26 -7.30
N LEU A 113 1.53 1.49 -6.81
CA LEU A 113 1.07 2.61 -7.63
C LEU A 113 2.03 2.89 -8.79
N LEU A 114 3.34 2.74 -8.57
CA LEU A 114 4.36 2.81 -9.63
C LEU A 114 4.14 1.72 -10.68
N VAL A 115 3.95 0.46 -10.27
CA VAL A 115 3.72 -0.64 -11.21
C VAL A 115 2.42 -0.42 -12.01
N MET A 116 1.34 -0.02 -11.33
CA MET A 116 0.05 0.29 -11.98
C MET A 116 0.17 1.42 -13.00
N SER A 117 0.86 2.51 -12.62
CA SER A 117 1.05 3.66 -13.50
C SER A 117 1.91 3.28 -14.71
N PHE A 118 3.00 2.54 -14.48
CA PHE A 118 3.92 2.12 -15.53
C PHE A 118 3.27 1.16 -16.52
N GLU A 119 2.48 0.19 -16.05
CA GLU A 119 1.80 -0.76 -16.94
C GLU A 119 0.84 -0.05 -17.89
N ARG A 120 0.13 0.96 -17.39
CA ARG A 120 -0.83 1.75 -18.17
C ARG A 120 -0.15 2.70 -19.15
N ASP A 121 0.83 3.45 -18.68
CA ASP A 121 1.56 4.44 -19.48
C ASP A 121 3.02 4.58 -18.97
N PRO A 122 3.97 3.84 -19.57
CA PRO A 122 5.38 3.87 -19.18
C PRO A 122 6.02 5.25 -19.26
N GLU A 123 5.56 6.08 -20.20
CA GLU A 123 6.11 7.41 -20.48
C GLU A 123 5.22 8.54 -19.95
N GLY A 124 4.15 8.18 -19.24
CA GLY A 124 3.17 9.12 -18.71
C GLY A 124 3.71 9.99 -17.58
N GLU A 125 3.09 11.16 -17.41
CA GLU A 125 3.47 12.14 -16.39
C GLU A 125 3.43 11.57 -14.97
N MET A 126 2.41 10.76 -14.64
CA MET A 126 2.30 10.13 -13.33
C MET A 126 3.46 9.16 -13.07
N THR A 127 3.81 8.34 -14.06
CA THR A 127 4.91 7.38 -13.97
C THR A 127 6.24 8.09 -13.74
N ARG A 128 6.50 9.17 -14.50
CA ARG A 128 7.69 10.01 -14.32
C ARG A 128 7.74 10.63 -12.93
N ARG A 129 6.65 11.27 -12.48
CA ARG A 129 6.59 11.86 -11.13
C ARG A 129 6.82 10.84 -10.02
N LEU A 130 6.30 9.62 -10.16
CA LEU A 130 6.54 8.56 -9.18
C LEU A 130 8.01 8.16 -9.14
N ILE A 131 8.63 7.94 -10.31
CA ILE A 131 10.07 7.63 -10.41
C ILE A 131 10.91 8.77 -9.80
N ASP A 132 10.62 10.02 -10.15
CA ASP A 132 11.33 11.19 -9.66
C ASP A 132 11.15 11.38 -8.14
N SER A 133 9.94 11.10 -7.61
CA SER A 133 9.67 11.17 -6.17
C SER A 133 10.42 10.12 -5.35
N ILE A 134 10.69 8.95 -5.93
CA ILE A 134 11.52 7.91 -5.33
C ILE A 134 13.00 8.30 -5.44
N GLY A 135 13.38 9.00 -6.51
CA GLY A 135 14.72 9.56 -6.69
C GLY A 135 15.80 8.51 -6.95
N ASN A 136 15.42 7.30 -7.35
CA ASN A 136 16.35 6.22 -7.65
C ASN A 136 15.87 5.34 -8.80
N ASP A 137 16.37 5.64 -10.01
CA ASP A 137 16.00 4.98 -11.26
C ASP A 137 16.29 3.47 -11.23
N GLU A 138 17.43 3.06 -10.66
CA GLU A 138 17.80 1.64 -10.57
C GLU A 138 16.84 0.86 -9.66
N ALA A 139 16.47 1.43 -8.51
CA ALA A 139 15.52 0.82 -7.60
C ALA A 139 14.13 0.70 -8.23
N CYS A 140 13.68 1.75 -8.93
CA CYS A 140 12.41 1.74 -9.67
C CYS A 140 12.42 0.66 -10.76
N PHE A 141 13.50 0.58 -11.54
CA PHE A 141 13.65 -0.43 -12.60
C PHE A 141 13.60 -1.85 -12.04
N ARG A 142 14.39 -2.14 -10.99
CA ARG A 142 14.43 -3.47 -10.36
C ARG A 142 13.07 -3.85 -9.75
N HIS A 143 12.40 -2.90 -9.11
CA HIS A 143 11.07 -3.10 -8.54
C HIS A 143 10.03 -3.43 -9.63
N LEU A 144 10.00 -2.66 -10.72
CA LEU A 144 9.12 -2.91 -11.86
C LEU A 144 9.41 -4.27 -12.51
N TYR A 145 10.69 -4.60 -12.71
CA TYR A 145 11.11 -5.86 -13.32
C TYR A 145 10.65 -7.07 -12.49
N ILE A 146 10.94 -7.08 -11.19
CA ILE A 146 10.57 -8.21 -10.31
C ILE A 146 9.05 -8.26 -10.12
N SER A 147 8.37 -7.12 -10.05
CA SER A 147 6.90 -7.08 -10.02
C SER A 147 6.31 -7.74 -11.28
N GLY A 148 6.85 -7.44 -12.47
CA GLY A 148 6.44 -8.08 -13.72
C GLY A 148 6.64 -9.59 -13.72
N LEU A 149 7.79 -10.06 -13.21
CA LEU A 149 8.05 -11.50 -13.05
C LEU A 149 7.08 -12.16 -12.07
N HIS A 150 6.83 -11.55 -10.92
CA HIS A 150 5.91 -12.07 -9.90
C HIS A 150 4.46 -12.11 -10.40
N MET A 151 4.04 -11.08 -11.13
CA MET A 151 2.72 -11.02 -11.77
C MET A 151 2.62 -11.94 -13.00
N ARG A 152 3.74 -12.51 -13.46
CA ARG A 152 3.84 -13.28 -14.70
C ARG A 152 3.33 -12.49 -15.92
N ASN A 153 3.68 -11.20 -15.97
CA ASN A 153 3.28 -10.28 -17.03
C ASN A 153 4.47 -9.98 -17.96
N PRO A 154 4.67 -10.76 -19.04
CA PRO A 154 5.80 -10.57 -19.95
C PRO A 154 5.71 -9.25 -20.74
N GLU A 155 4.50 -8.73 -20.98
CA GLU A 155 4.32 -7.45 -21.65
C GLU A 155 4.86 -6.29 -20.81
N LEU A 156 4.62 -6.31 -19.50
CA LEU A 156 5.16 -5.31 -18.58
C LEU A 156 6.70 -5.31 -18.62
N VAL A 157 7.31 -6.50 -18.60
CA VAL A 157 8.77 -6.64 -18.68
C VAL A 157 9.29 -6.14 -20.03
N GLY A 158 8.64 -6.50 -21.13
CA GLY A 158 9.01 -6.02 -22.47
C GLY A 158 8.93 -4.49 -22.58
N ARG A 159 7.84 -3.88 -22.09
CA ARG A 159 7.69 -2.41 -22.04
C ARG A 159 8.75 -1.76 -21.16
N LEU A 160 9.09 -2.39 -20.04
CA LEU A 160 10.16 -1.91 -19.16
C LEU A 160 11.50 -1.86 -19.87
N LEU A 161 11.90 -2.94 -20.54
CA LEU A 161 13.16 -3.01 -21.28
C LEU A 161 13.24 -2.01 -22.45
N GLN A 162 12.11 -1.60 -23.00
CA GLN A 162 12.04 -0.62 -24.09
C GLN A 162 11.87 0.85 -23.62
N SER A 163 11.60 1.05 -22.33
CA SER A 163 11.28 2.37 -21.76
C SER A 163 12.45 3.34 -21.70
N SER A 164 12.15 4.63 -21.54
CA SER A 164 13.16 5.66 -21.25
C SER A 164 13.94 5.38 -19.96
N LEU A 165 13.33 4.70 -18.98
CA LEU A 165 13.99 4.29 -17.74
C LEU A 165 15.10 3.26 -18.01
N ALA A 166 14.83 2.24 -18.83
CA ALA A 166 15.86 1.26 -19.22
C ALA A 166 17.03 1.92 -19.97
N LYS A 167 16.71 2.84 -20.89
CA LYS A 167 17.71 3.60 -21.65
C LYS A 167 18.60 4.46 -20.75
N ARG A 168 18.02 5.14 -19.76
CA ARG A 168 18.78 5.92 -18.75
C ARG A 168 19.77 5.06 -17.97
N LEU A 169 19.44 3.80 -17.74
CA LEU A 169 20.27 2.84 -17.03
C LEU A 169 21.23 2.06 -17.95
N GLY A 170 21.23 2.33 -19.26
CA GLY A 170 22.07 1.61 -20.22
C GLY A 170 21.69 0.14 -20.40
N VAL A 171 20.47 -0.25 -20.04
CA VAL A 171 19.96 -1.62 -20.24
C VAL A 171 19.51 -1.74 -21.69
N THR A 172 20.29 -2.46 -22.51
CA THR A 172 19.86 -2.86 -23.85
C THR A 172 18.97 -4.09 -23.77
N PRO A 173 17.86 -4.14 -24.55
CA PRO A 173 16.97 -5.30 -24.62
C PRO A 173 17.64 -6.55 -25.17
#